data_AF-A0A9P6BIX6-F1
#
_entry.id   AF-A0A9P6BIX6-F1
#
_cell.length_a   1.000
_cell.length_b   1.000
_cell.length_c   1.000
_cell.angle_alpha   90.00
_cell.angle_beta   90.00
_cell.angle_gamma   90.00
#
_symmetry.space_group_name_H-M   'P 1'
#
loop_
_entity.id
_entity.type
_entity.pdbx_description
1 polymer ?
#
loop_
_entity_poly.entity_id
_entity_poly.type
_entity_poly.pdbx_seq_one_letter_code
_entity_poly.pdbx_strand_id
1 'polypeptide(L)'
;MPLPSDVQQRLKADTLGGDDFEQAFFHALICAVTPIILKTTNLINKNPSSVKLDFDGYGVMSRQRLSLGEGYEKVLCRGYEGYPRFDFMVGRTFIQVSISDFAKHQQTSDIAKAFTEKFPKKTDLKNQIAGYLDDLFGGDHKAKIVDGSFDVTKKSTKS
;
A
#
# COMPACT_ATOMS: atom_id res chain seq x y z
N MET A 1 3.98 -4.40 17.63
CA MET A 1 2.73 -3.61 17.81
C MET A 1 1.56 -4.55 18.10
N PRO A 2 0.64 -4.22 19.02
CA PRO A 2 -0.54 -5.04 19.30
C PRO A 2 -1.52 -5.04 18.12
N LEU A 3 -2.37 -6.08 18.02
CA LEU A 3 -3.44 -6.15 17.02
C LEU A 3 -4.44 -4.99 17.20
N PRO A 4 -5.10 -4.50 16.13
CA PRO A 4 -6.21 -3.56 16.26
C PRO A 4 -7.31 -4.08 17.21
N SER A 5 -7.88 -3.19 18.03
CA SER A 5 -8.82 -3.56 19.10
C SER A 5 -10.07 -4.29 18.59
N ASP A 6 -10.55 -3.93 17.40
CA ASP A 6 -11.69 -4.56 16.73
C ASP A 6 -11.37 -6.00 16.28
N VAL A 7 -10.14 -6.25 15.82
CA VAL A 7 -9.67 -7.61 15.49
C VAL A 7 -9.50 -8.43 16.77
N GLN A 8 -8.94 -7.84 17.84
CA GLN A 8 -8.84 -8.52 19.13
C GLN A 8 -10.21 -8.90 19.71
N GLN A 9 -11.21 -8.03 19.57
CA GLN A 9 -12.57 -8.30 20.03
C GLN A 9 -13.22 -9.44 19.24
N ARG A 10 -13.09 -9.44 17.91
CA ARG A 10 -13.60 -10.51 17.05
C ARG A 10 -12.91 -11.86 17.32
N LEU A 11 -11.61 -11.82 17.64
CA LEU A 11 -10.84 -13.02 18.01
C LEU A 11 -11.33 -13.61 19.31
N LYS A 12 -11.58 -12.77 20.33
CA LYS A 12 -12.14 -13.20 21.62
C LYS A 12 -13.58 -13.71 21.50
N ALA A 13 -14.34 -13.19 20.54
CA ALA A 13 -15.72 -13.55 20.31
C ALA A 13 -15.90 -14.76 19.36
N ASP A 14 -14.81 -15.35 18.84
CA ASP A 14 -14.83 -16.44 17.86
C ASP A 14 -15.69 -16.14 16.60
N THR A 15 -15.64 -14.87 16.15
CA THR A 15 -16.45 -14.35 15.02
C THR A 15 -15.57 -13.93 13.86
N LEU A 16 -14.36 -14.47 13.80
CA LEU A 16 -13.32 -14.03 12.88
C LEU A 16 -13.57 -14.63 11.50
N GLY A 17 -13.83 -13.77 10.51
CA GLY A 17 -13.95 -14.20 9.12
C GLY A 17 -12.58 -14.52 8.51
N GLY A 18 -12.56 -15.07 7.28
CA GLY A 18 -11.32 -15.37 6.55
C GLY A 18 -10.42 -14.14 6.40
N ASP A 19 -10.98 -13.01 5.97
CA ASP A 19 -10.25 -11.75 5.79
C ASP A 19 -9.64 -11.23 7.10
N ASP A 20 -10.39 -11.37 8.20
CA ASP A 20 -9.93 -10.98 9.53
C ASP A 20 -8.76 -11.86 10.00
N PHE A 21 -8.78 -13.14 9.63
CA PHE A 21 -7.75 -14.11 10.02
C PHE A 21 -6.45 -13.81 9.29
N GLU A 22 -6.53 -13.59 7.98
CA GLU A 22 -5.39 -13.15 7.19
C GLU A 22 -4.81 -11.84 7.73
N GLN A 23 -5.68 -10.89 8.08
CA GLN A 23 -5.24 -9.62 8.65
C GLN A 23 -4.52 -9.81 9.98
N ALA A 24 -5.06 -10.63 10.88
CA ALA A 24 -4.46 -10.90 12.19
C ALA A 24 -3.11 -11.62 12.07
N PHE A 25 -3.05 -12.64 11.20
CA PHE A 25 -1.84 -13.41 10.92
C PHE A 25 -0.75 -12.55 10.28
N PHE A 26 -1.12 -11.78 9.26
CA PHE A 26 -0.19 -10.88 8.58
C PHE A 26 0.34 -9.79 9.52
N HIS A 27 -0.54 -9.17 10.31
CA HIS A 27 -0.16 -8.19 11.33
C HIS A 27 0.83 -8.80 12.33
N ALA A 28 0.54 -10.01 12.85
CA ALA A 28 1.42 -10.68 13.80
C ALA A 28 2.81 -10.95 13.23
N LEU A 29 2.92 -11.36 11.96
CA LEU A 29 4.20 -11.62 11.31
C LEU A 29 4.99 -10.34 11.01
N ILE A 30 4.35 -9.36 10.38
CA ILE A 30 5.03 -8.15 9.91
C ILE A 30 5.35 -7.19 11.06
N CYS A 31 4.46 -7.05 12.04
CA CYS A 31 4.71 -6.18 13.19
C CYS A 31 5.60 -6.81 14.27
N ALA A 32 5.98 -8.09 14.13
CA ALA A 32 6.94 -8.73 15.03
C ALA A 32 8.40 -8.36 14.71
N VAL A 33 8.69 -7.95 13.47
CA VAL A 33 10.05 -7.69 13.01
C VAL A 33 10.10 -6.31 12.37
N THR A 34 10.27 -5.26 13.18
CA THR A 34 10.42 -3.89 12.67
C THR A 34 11.76 -3.29 13.13
N PRO A 35 12.57 -2.71 12.23
CA PRO A 35 12.30 -2.49 10.80
C PRO A 35 12.49 -3.75 9.94
N ILE A 36 11.79 -3.83 8.81
CA ILE A 36 12.01 -4.88 7.79
C ILE A 36 12.94 -4.32 6.71
N ILE A 37 13.95 -5.10 6.32
CA ILE A 37 14.80 -4.78 5.16
C ILE A 37 14.39 -5.68 4.00
N LEU A 38 13.81 -5.09 2.97
CA LEU A 38 13.45 -5.77 1.73
C LEU A 38 14.54 -5.54 0.69
N LYS A 39 15.06 -6.62 0.10
CA LYS A 39 15.91 -6.54 -1.09
C LYS A 39 14.99 -6.38 -2.31
N THR A 40 15.26 -5.39 -3.14
CA THR A 40 14.40 -5.03 -4.28
C THR A 40 15.20 -4.81 -5.55
N THR A 41 14.50 -4.79 -6.69
CA THR A 41 15.00 -4.36 -7.99
C THR A 41 14.02 -3.34 -8.59
N ASN A 42 14.42 -2.65 -9.66
CA ASN A 42 13.45 -1.84 -10.43
C ASN A 42 12.46 -2.74 -11.20
N LEU A 43 11.48 -2.12 -11.89
CA LEU A 43 10.40 -2.85 -12.59
C LEU A 43 10.88 -3.79 -13.70
N ILE A 44 12.11 -3.61 -14.21
CA ILE A 44 12.71 -4.46 -15.24
C ILE A 44 13.75 -5.43 -14.66
N ASN A 45 13.70 -5.68 -13.34
CA ASN A 45 14.59 -6.57 -12.59
C ASN A 45 16.08 -6.21 -12.68
N LYS A 46 16.39 -4.92 -12.82
CA LYS A 46 17.75 -4.36 -12.80
C LYS A 46 17.97 -3.51 -11.55
N ASN A 47 19.23 -3.13 -11.31
CA ASN A 47 19.63 -2.20 -10.26
C ASN A 47 19.15 -2.64 -8.87
N PRO A 48 19.74 -3.70 -8.29
CA PRO A 48 19.37 -4.16 -6.97
C PRO A 48 19.56 -3.06 -5.92
N SER A 49 18.60 -2.94 -5.00
CA SER A 49 18.63 -2.00 -3.89
C SER A 49 18.06 -2.64 -2.63
N SER A 50 18.01 -1.88 -1.53
CA SER A 50 17.31 -2.30 -0.32
C SER A 50 16.38 -1.19 0.15
N VAL A 51 15.15 -1.57 0.49
CA VAL A 51 14.14 -0.69 1.06
C VAL A 51 14.00 -1.04 2.53
N LYS A 52 14.27 -0.06 3.40
CA LYS A 52 13.98 -0.16 4.83
C LYS A 52 12.52 0.22 5.05
N LEU A 53 11.71 -0.73 5.46
CA LEU A 53 10.34 -0.49 5.93
C LEU A 53 10.39 -0.21 7.43
N ASP A 54 10.25 1.07 7.76
CA ASP A 54 10.23 1.59 9.11
C ASP A 54 8.89 2.30 9.32
N PHE A 55 8.06 1.77 10.22
CA PHE A 55 6.68 2.20 10.41
C PHE A 55 6.29 2.14 11.90
N ASP A 56 5.49 3.11 12.32
CA ASP A 56 5.10 3.35 13.72
C ASP A 56 3.72 2.77 14.05
N GLY A 57 2.99 2.30 13.03
CA GLY A 57 1.63 1.80 13.17
C GLY A 57 1.22 0.87 12.03
N TYR A 58 0.06 0.25 12.18
CA TYR A 58 -0.60 -0.53 11.14
C TYR A 58 -2.05 -0.08 10.98
N GLY A 59 -2.53 0.02 9.74
CA GLY A 59 -3.90 0.40 9.42
C GLY A 59 -4.41 -0.33 8.18
N VAL A 60 -5.73 -0.42 8.06
CA VAL A 60 -6.37 -1.05 6.90
C VAL A 60 -7.27 -0.04 6.22
N MET A 61 -7.17 0.01 4.90
CA MET A 61 -8.00 0.85 4.06
C MET A 61 -9.36 0.22 3.88
N SER A 62 -10.35 1.03 3.52
CA SER A 62 -11.68 0.52 3.19
C SER A 62 -12.18 1.14 1.92
N ARG A 63 -13.23 0.56 1.33
CA ARG A 63 -13.92 1.13 0.17
C ARG A 63 -14.32 2.60 0.35
N GLN A 64 -14.59 2.99 1.59
CA GLN A 64 -14.94 4.36 1.95
C GLN A 64 -13.73 5.20 2.35
N ARG A 65 -12.59 4.60 2.67
CA ARG A 65 -11.39 5.30 3.13
C ARG A 65 -10.18 4.86 2.32
N LEU A 66 -9.91 5.68 1.31
CA LEU A 66 -8.92 5.50 0.25
C LEU A 66 -7.52 6.03 0.62
N SER A 67 -7.32 6.49 1.85
CA SER A 67 -6.03 6.69 2.49
C SER A 67 -6.28 6.76 4.00
N LEU A 68 -5.24 6.61 4.82
CA LEU A 68 -5.37 6.91 6.25
C LEU A 68 -5.42 8.43 6.51
N GLY A 69 -5.18 9.26 5.50
CA GLY A 69 -5.20 10.72 5.61
C GLY A 69 -3.89 11.30 6.15
N GLU A 70 -3.83 12.62 6.24
CA GLU A 70 -2.69 13.39 6.75
C GLU A 70 -2.24 12.93 8.15
N GLY A 71 -0.92 12.84 8.36
CA GLY A 71 -0.32 12.41 9.64
C GLY A 71 -0.13 10.89 9.79
N TYR A 72 -0.50 10.10 8.78
CA TYR A 72 -0.35 8.63 8.78
C TYR A 72 0.79 8.18 7.87
N GLU A 73 1.77 9.04 7.58
CA GLU A 73 2.86 8.74 6.62
C GLU A 73 3.75 7.58 7.05
N LYS A 74 3.81 7.32 8.36
CA LYS A 74 4.58 6.23 8.96
C LYS A 74 3.73 5.02 9.35
N VAL A 75 2.48 4.94 8.90
CA VAL A 75 1.62 3.79 9.18
C VAL A 75 1.66 2.84 8.00
N LEU A 76 1.97 1.56 8.27
CA LEU A 76 1.86 0.49 7.29
C LEU A 76 0.39 0.22 7.01
N CYS A 77 -0.01 0.49 5.79
CA CYS A 77 -1.38 0.50 5.36
C CYS A 77 -1.65 -0.69 4.44
N ARG A 78 -2.57 -1.60 4.79
CA ARG A 78 -3.02 -2.69 3.91
C ARG A 78 -4.09 -2.17 2.94
N GLY A 79 -3.91 -2.39 1.65
CA GLY A 79 -4.91 -2.13 0.63
C GLY A 79 -6.14 -3.04 0.81
N TYR A 80 -7.33 -2.57 0.46
CA TYR A 80 -8.51 -3.43 0.38
C TYR A 80 -8.65 -3.98 -1.05
N GLU A 81 -9.35 -5.10 -1.24
CA GLU A 81 -9.45 -5.85 -2.52
C GLU A 81 -9.87 -4.99 -3.75
N GLY A 82 -10.59 -3.89 -3.53
CA GLY A 82 -11.02 -2.95 -4.57
C GLY A 82 -10.25 -1.63 -4.61
N TYR A 83 -9.05 -1.60 -4.02
CA TYR A 83 -8.10 -0.49 -4.01
C TYR A 83 -6.76 -0.93 -4.62
N PRO A 84 -5.87 0.00 -5.02
CA PRO A 84 -4.90 -0.21 -6.08
C PRO A 84 -4.10 -1.48 -5.84
N ARG A 85 -3.63 -2.10 -6.92
CA ARG A 85 -2.89 -3.38 -7.03
C ARG A 85 -1.64 -3.54 -6.14
N PHE A 86 -1.42 -2.68 -5.15
CA PHE A 86 -0.45 -2.80 -4.08
C PHE A 86 -1.13 -3.35 -2.84
N ASP A 87 -0.58 -4.43 -2.30
CA ASP A 87 -1.08 -5.04 -1.07
C ASP A 87 -0.82 -4.14 0.14
N PHE A 88 0.28 -3.36 0.12
CA PHE A 88 0.67 -2.48 1.23
C PHE A 88 1.25 -1.14 0.77
N MET A 89 1.10 -0.12 1.63
CA MET A 89 1.68 1.21 1.45
C MET A 89 2.25 1.75 2.76
N VAL A 90 3.38 2.45 2.70
CA VAL A 90 3.95 3.23 3.82
C VAL A 90 4.48 4.55 3.27
N GLY A 91 3.83 5.66 3.57
CA GLY A 91 4.26 6.97 3.12
C GLY A 91 4.28 7.08 1.59
N ARG A 92 5.48 7.10 1.00
CA ARG A 92 5.67 7.13 -0.47
C ARG A 92 6.05 5.76 -1.06
N THR A 93 6.10 4.73 -0.23
CA THR A 93 6.46 3.36 -0.62
C THR A 93 5.19 2.56 -0.91
N PHE A 94 5.13 1.96 -2.09
CA PHE A 94 4.05 1.08 -2.52
C PHE A 94 4.62 -0.33 -2.69
N ILE A 95 3.97 -1.32 -2.10
CA ILE A 95 4.48 -2.69 -1.99
C ILE A 95 3.44 -3.63 -2.56
N GLN A 96 3.91 -4.47 -3.48
CA GLN A 96 3.14 -5.56 -4.02
C GLN A 96 3.81 -6.87 -3.65
N VAL A 97 3.04 -7.78 -3.06
CA VAL A 97 3.48 -9.11 -2.68
C VAL A 97 3.01 -10.09 -3.75
N SER A 98 3.95 -10.71 -4.45
CA SER A 98 3.64 -11.89 -5.24
C SER A 98 3.74 -13.11 -4.33
N ILE A 99 2.59 -13.65 -3.93
CA ILE A 99 2.54 -14.98 -3.33
C ILE A 99 2.45 -15.95 -4.52
N SER A 100 3.55 -16.62 -4.84
CA SER A 100 3.46 -17.86 -5.60
C SER A 100 2.80 -18.85 -4.68
N ASP A 101 1.53 -19.18 -4.92
CA ASP A 101 1.03 -20.43 -4.37
C ASP A 101 1.96 -21.53 -4.92
N PHE A 102 2.29 -22.53 -4.11
CA PHE A 102 3.30 -23.55 -4.47
C PHE A 102 2.92 -24.37 -5.73
N ALA A 103 1.80 -24.08 -6.41
CA ALA A 103 1.31 -24.74 -7.62
C ALA A 103 1.28 -23.82 -8.87
N LYS A 104 1.02 -22.51 -8.74
CA LYS A 104 0.86 -21.56 -9.86
C LYS A 104 1.31 -20.16 -9.47
N HIS A 105 2.20 -19.61 -10.28
CA HIS A 105 2.54 -18.19 -10.26
C HIS A 105 1.34 -17.38 -10.75
N GLN A 106 0.64 -16.66 -9.86
CA GLN A 106 -0.30 -15.63 -10.29
C GLN A 106 0.48 -14.46 -10.91
N GLN A 107 0.35 -14.27 -12.22
CA GLN A 107 0.85 -13.11 -12.98
C GLN A 107 -0.15 -11.93 -12.97
N THR A 108 -0.98 -11.79 -11.94
CA THR A 108 -2.14 -10.88 -11.99
C THR A 108 -1.82 -9.42 -11.63
N SER A 109 -0.56 -9.14 -11.30
CA SER A 109 -0.07 -7.83 -10.89
C SER A 109 0.48 -7.00 -12.05
N ASP A 110 -0.39 -6.42 -12.87
CA ASP A 110 0.06 -5.44 -13.88
C ASP A 110 0.14 -4.03 -13.23
N ILE A 111 1.29 -3.78 -12.62
CA ILE A 111 1.58 -2.54 -11.91
C ILE A 111 1.29 -1.28 -12.75
N ALA A 112 1.28 -1.38 -14.09
CA ALA A 112 0.95 -0.29 -14.99
C ALA A 112 -0.49 0.22 -14.82
N LYS A 113 -1.45 -0.62 -14.40
CA LYS A 113 -2.82 -0.16 -14.13
C LYS A 113 -2.91 0.83 -12.98
N ALA A 114 -2.01 0.78 -11.99
CA ALA A 114 -2.03 1.77 -10.91
C ALA A 114 -1.72 3.20 -11.40
N PHE A 115 -1.14 3.33 -12.60
CA PHE A 115 -0.79 4.60 -13.24
C PHE A 115 -1.81 5.05 -14.28
N THR A 116 -2.68 4.16 -14.75
CA THR A 116 -3.68 4.44 -15.80
C THR A 116 -5.11 4.43 -15.28
N GLU A 117 -5.41 3.66 -14.24
CA GLU A 117 -6.74 3.64 -13.63
C GLU A 117 -6.99 4.90 -12.81
N LYS A 118 -8.21 5.43 -12.95
CA LYS A 118 -8.65 6.62 -12.24
C LYS A 118 -8.88 6.31 -10.78
N PHE A 119 -8.59 7.30 -9.93
CA PHE A 119 -8.93 7.22 -8.52
C PHE A 119 -10.45 7.28 -8.33
N PRO A 120 -11.08 6.27 -7.71
CA PRO A 120 -12.54 6.11 -7.73
C PRO A 120 -13.33 7.23 -7.02
N LYS A 121 -12.66 8.12 -6.27
CA LYS A 121 -13.30 9.24 -5.54
C LYS A 121 -12.96 10.64 -6.02
N LYS A 122 -12.06 10.80 -7.00
CA LYS A 122 -11.74 12.13 -7.56
C LYS A 122 -12.33 12.22 -8.97
N THR A 123 -13.08 13.28 -9.22
CA THR A 123 -13.62 13.63 -10.56
C THR A 123 -12.50 13.95 -11.56
N ASP A 124 -11.30 14.24 -11.05
CA ASP A 124 -10.11 14.45 -11.85
C ASP A 124 -9.56 13.13 -12.41
N LEU A 125 -8.99 13.20 -13.61
CA LEU A 125 -8.28 12.12 -14.32
C LEU A 125 -7.00 11.62 -13.61
N LYS A 126 -6.88 11.83 -12.29
CA LYS A 126 -5.72 11.42 -11.50
C LYS A 126 -5.71 9.91 -11.35
N ASN A 127 -4.52 9.34 -11.52
CA ASN A 127 -4.31 7.93 -11.24
C ASN A 127 -4.26 7.65 -9.75
N GLN A 128 -4.25 6.36 -9.42
CA GLN A 128 -4.50 5.94 -8.07
C GLN A 128 -3.37 6.31 -7.09
N ILE A 129 -2.12 6.25 -7.55
CA ILE A 129 -0.94 6.66 -6.79
C ILE A 129 -1.00 8.14 -6.45
N ALA A 130 -1.30 8.99 -7.44
CA ALA A 130 -1.42 10.44 -7.23
C ALA A 130 -2.53 10.79 -6.22
N GLY A 131 -3.69 10.13 -6.33
CA GLY A 131 -4.81 10.34 -5.41
C GLY A 131 -4.45 9.99 -3.96
N TYR A 132 -3.78 8.85 -3.73
CA TYR A 132 -3.32 8.44 -2.40
C TYR A 132 -2.34 9.44 -1.79
N LEU A 133 -1.36 9.90 -2.58
CA LEU A 133 -0.35 10.85 -2.11
C LEU A 133 -0.94 12.23 -1.80
N ASP A 134 -1.92 12.69 -2.58
CA ASP A 134 -2.67 13.91 -2.27
C ASP A 134 -3.42 13.79 -0.95
N ASP A 135 -4.07 12.65 -0.69
CA ASP A 135 -4.83 12.47 0.54
C ASP A 135 -3.91 12.31 1.77
N LEU A 136 -2.68 11.82 1.58
CA LEU A 136 -1.71 11.62 2.65
C LEU A 136 -0.84 12.86 2.94
N PHE A 137 -0.45 13.63 1.91
CA PHE A 137 0.50 14.74 2.03
C PHE A 137 -0.04 16.11 1.57
N GLY A 138 -1.28 16.15 1.08
CA GLY A 138 -1.87 17.34 0.45
C GLY A 138 -1.24 17.73 -0.89
N GLY A 139 -1.97 18.50 -1.69
CA GLY A 139 -1.48 19.12 -2.93
C GLY A 139 -1.95 18.46 -4.23
N ASP A 140 -1.19 18.67 -5.30
CA ASP A 140 -1.47 18.17 -6.67
C ASP A 140 -0.31 17.31 -7.17
N HIS A 141 -0.25 16.07 -6.68
CA HIS A 141 0.73 15.07 -7.11
C HIS A 141 0.36 14.50 -8.47
N LYS A 142 1.39 14.05 -9.20
CA LYS A 142 1.31 13.28 -10.43
C LYS A 142 2.26 12.10 -10.30
N ALA A 143 1.81 10.94 -10.74
CA ALA A 143 2.63 9.73 -10.83
C ALA A 143 2.59 9.20 -12.26
N LYS A 144 3.72 8.76 -12.81
CA LYS A 144 3.80 8.12 -14.13
C LYS A 144 4.95 7.11 -14.16
N ILE A 145 4.89 6.16 -15.08
CA ILE A 145 6.03 5.32 -15.41
C ILE A 145 6.84 6.03 -16.49
N VAL A 146 8.15 6.18 -16.27
CA VAL A 146 9.12 6.69 -17.26
C VAL A 146 10.28 5.72 -17.30
N ASP A 147 10.55 5.12 -18.46
CA ASP A 147 11.68 4.21 -18.69
C ASP A 147 11.81 3.08 -17.66
N GLY A 148 10.68 2.46 -17.29
CA GLY A 148 10.65 1.39 -16.29
C GLY A 148 10.89 1.85 -14.84
N SER A 149 10.82 3.16 -14.59
CA SER A 149 10.96 3.78 -13.27
C SER A 149 9.70 4.55 -12.88
N PHE A 150 9.48 4.66 -11.57
CA PHE A 150 8.39 5.45 -10.98
C PHE A 150 8.82 6.92 -10.91
N ASP A 151 8.13 7.80 -11.63
CA ASP A 151 8.33 9.24 -11.54
C ASP A 151 7.10 9.89 -10.86
N VAL A 152 7.34 10.48 -9.68
CA VAL A 152 6.33 11.17 -8.89
C VAL A 152 6.73 12.63 -8.74
N THR A 153 5.88 13.53 -9.23
CA THR A 153 6.09 14.98 -9.14
C THR A 153 4.96 15.63 -8.37
N LYS A 154 5.28 16.59 -7.51
CA LYS A 154 4.30 17.50 -6.88
C LYS A 154 4.36 18.82 -7.64
N LYS A 155 3.23 19.34 -8.12
CA LYS A 155 3.24 20.74 -8.59
C LYS A 155 3.56 21.64 -7.40
N SER A 156 4.65 22.39 -7.48
CA SER A 156 4.89 23.50 -6.56
C SER A 156 3.80 24.54 -6.81
N THR A 157 3.02 24.87 -5.80
CA THR A 157 2.28 26.13 -5.79
C THR A 157 3.33 27.24 -5.93
N LYS A 158 3.33 27.97 -7.05
CA LYS A 158 4.09 29.22 -7.12
C LYS A 158 3.55 30.11 -6.01
N SER A 159 4.43 30.49 -5.08
CA SER A 159 4.19 31.58 -4.14
C SER A 159 4.02 32.90 -4.88
#